data_AF-J7QF09-F1
#
_entry.id   AF-J7QF09-F1
#
_cell.length_a   1.000
_cell.length_b   1.000
_cell.length_c   1.000
_cell.angle_alpha   90.00
_cell.angle_beta   90.00
_cell.angle_gamma   90.00
#
_symmetry.space_group_name_H-M   'P 1'
#
loop_
_entity.id
_entity.type
_entity.pdbx_description
1 polymer ?
#
loop_
_entity_poly.entity_id
_entity_poly.type
_entity_poly.pdbx_seq_one_letter_code
_entity_poly.pdbx_strand_id
1 'polypeptide(L)'
;MADYHSLIARAVAALPQSTPDTRQAVYERARKALFNQLRGIQPPVAEADIAAEGRALEDAIQQVETERAAKEAQATRPLDGMSAPPRKPHPISTAKPVERAPSDGAESTRRDAPHSSVAGDDDVPLREPQRPPAPLPPAPRPQRSKRLILSVAGVVVALVAVVGTLAWQLREQPEDLAKLKPEQSPSNGPESGKINDRVGREREPVKASTPRAPAVPVAQKAEMWVGSLTEPTKVDKIYNGSAVWRLENVGGPGEPVGSAIRGDIDVPDAKLKMTLLFRKNTDATLSASHTINVSFTVAPGSPIGGVKAIGPIQMRRSDAQSGEKVAGIPVPITENNFLIGLMRGDHEARNILLLRSLAAIDLPMQLTDGRAATINMEKGPSGERVFADAIDAWGK
;
A
#
# COMPACT_ATOMS: atom_id res chain seq x y z
N MET A 1 -3.82 5.24 -19.67
CA MET A 1 -2.99 6.46 -19.77
C MET A 1 -2.47 6.76 -18.38
N ALA A 2 -1.27 7.33 -18.27
CA ALA A 2 -0.72 7.70 -16.96
C ALA A 2 -1.58 8.80 -16.32
N ASP A 3 -1.79 8.71 -15.00
CA ASP A 3 -2.69 9.61 -14.29
C ASP A 3 -1.95 10.90 -13.87
N TYR A 4 -1.60 11.73 -14.86
CA TYR A 4 -0.76 12.92 -14.70
C TYR A 4 -1.32 13.93 -13.69
N HIS A 5 -2.64 14.08 -13.64
CA HIS A 5 -3.32 15.00 -12.73
C HIS A 5 -2.99 14.69 -11.27
N SER A 6 -3.13 13.43 -10.85
CA SER A 6 -2.87 13.00 -9.47
C SER A 6 -1.42 13.24 -9.04
N LEU A 7 -0.47 13.04 -9.96
CA LEU A 7 0.96 13.22 -9.71
C LEU A 7 1.33 14.70 -9.58
N ILE A 8 0.84 15.54 -10.49
CA ILE A 8 1.11 16.97 -10.49
C ILE A 8 0.42 17.65 -9.29
N ALA A 9 -0.84 17.28 -8.99
CA ALA A 9 -1.56 17.77 -7.83
C ALA A 9 -0.83 17.48 -6.51
N ARG A 10 -0.28 16.27 -6.36
CA ARG A 10 0.50 15.88 -5.18
C ARG A 10 1.84 16.63 -5.09
N ALA A 11 2.54 16.81 -6.20
CA ALA A 11 3.80 17.55 -6.24
C ALA A 11 3.60 19.02 -5.85
N VAL A 12 2.56 19.66 -6.39
CA VAL A 12 2.18 21.04 -6.04
C VAL A 12 1.73 21.17 -4.58
N ALA A 13 1.03 20.17 -4.04
CA ALA A 13 0.59 20.14 -2.64
C ALA A 13 1.73 19.94 -1.63
N ALA A 14 2.86 19.37 -2.06
CA ALA A 14 4.04 19.20 -1.22
C ALA A 14 4.93 20.45 -1.13
N LEU A 15 4.63 21.51 -1.88
CA LEU A 15 5.40 22.76 -1.85
C LEU A 15 5.14 23.54 -0.55
N PRO A 16 6.19 23.97 0.19
CA PRO A 16 6.04 24.73 1.44
C PRO A 16 5.29 26.06 1.28
N GLN A 17 5.41 26.68 0.09
CA GLN A 17 4.67 27.85 -0.34
C GLN A 17 4.23 27.65 -1.80
N SER A 18 2.95 27.33 -2.01
CA SER A 18 2.39 27.07 -3.35
C SER A 18 2.09 28.37 -4.12
N THR A 19 3.05 29.30 -4.22
CA THR A 19 2.94 30.52 -5.03
C THR A 19 2.89 30.20 -6.53
N PRO A 20 2.30 31.05 -7.40
CA PRO A 20 2.26 30.81 -8.85
C PRO A 20 3.63 30.49 -9.47
N ASP A 21 4.68 31.21 -9.04
CA ASP A 21 6.04 31.02 -9.56
C ASP A 21 6.65 29.66 -9.18
N THR A 22 6.45 29.19 -7.93
CA THR A 22 6.95 27.88 -7.48
C THR A 22 6.19 26.73 -8.13
N ARG A 23 4.90 26.91 -8.45
CA ARG A 23 4.11 25.93 -9.22
C ARG A 23 4.58 25.86 -10.68
N GLN A 24 4.84 27.02 -11.30
CA GLN A 24 5.32 27.07 -12.69
C GLN A 24 6.67 26.35 -12.86
N ALA A 25 7.57 26.46 -11.88
CA ALA A 25 8.84 25.74 -11.89
C ALA A 25 8.66 24.21 -11.85
N VAL A 26 7.62 23.71 -11.16
CA VAL A 26 7.27 22.27 -11.13
C VAL A 26 6.73 21.82 -12.49
N TYR A 27 5.89 22.62 -13.14
CA TYR A 27 5.31 22.31 -14.45
C TYR A 27 6.38 22.26 -15.56
N GLU A 28 7.27 23.26 -15.63
CA GLU A 28 8.38 23.27 -16.60
C GLU A 28 9.28 22.04 -16.46
N ARG A 29 9.53 21.61 -15.23
CA ARG A 29 10.38 20.46 -14.96
C ARG A 29 9.68 19.14 -15.29
N ALA A 30 8.36 19.05 -15.08
CA ALA A 30 7.55 17.91 -15.51
C ALA A 30 7.55 17.76 -17.05
N ARG A 31 7.37 18.87 -17.79
CA ARG A 31 7.45 18.90 -19.26
C ARG A 31 8.78 18.35 -19.77
N LYS A 32 9.88 18.87 -19.22
CA LYS A 32 11.24 18.44 -19.60
C LYS A 32 11.51 16.97 -19.26
N ALA A 33 11.04 16.50 -18.12
CA ALA A 33 11.21 15.11 -17.69
C ALA A 33 10.47 14.13 -18.62
N LEU A 34 9.20 14.42 -18.94
CA LEU A 34 8.39 13.59 -19.84
C LEU A 34 9.05 13.47 -21.22
N PHE A 35 9.48 14.58 -21.79
CA PHE A 35 10.06 14.61 -23.13
C PHE A 35 11.41 13.89 -23.21
N ASN A 36 12.28 14.07 -22.21
CA ASN A 36 13.55 13.35 -22.12
C ASN A 36 13.37 11.84 -21.98
N GLN A 37 12.35 11.43 -21.22
CA GLN A 37 12.07 10.03 -21.00
C GLN A 37 11.49 9.35 -22.25
N LEU A 38 10.52 9.96 -22.92
CA LEU A 38 9.90 9.37 -24.10
C LEU A 38 10.90 9.24 -25.27
N ARG A 39 11.86 10.17 -25.37
CA ARG A 39 12.97 10.08 -26.33
C ARG A 39 14.07 9.10 -25.94
N GLY A 40 14.19 8.75 -24.65
CA GLY A 40 15.21 7.83 -24.13
C GLY A 40 14.87 6.35 -24.28
N ILE A 41 13.60 6.01 -24.57
CA ILE A 41 13.15 4.61 -24.69
C ILE A 41 13.62 4.01 -26.03
N GLN A 42 14.18 2.80 -25.99
CA GLN A 42 14.50 2.01 -27.18
C GLN A 42 13.57 0.79 -27.30
N PRO A 43 12.92 0.56 -28.46
CA PRO A 43 12.99 1.36 -29.70
C PRO A 43 12.30 2.74 -29.58
N PRO A 44 12.67 3.72 -30.43
CA PRO A 44 12.19 5.10 -30.31
C PRO A 44 10.67 5.18 -30.45
N VAL A 45 10.04 5.92 -29.53
CA VAL A 45 8.60 6.21 -29.55
C VAL A 45 8.29 7.13 -30.73
N ALA A 46 7.16 6.90 -31.41
CA ALA A 46 6.76 7.73 -32.54
C ALA A 46 6.47 9.18 -32.09
N GLU A 47 6.86 10.17 -32.89
CA GLU A 47 6.70 11.60 -32.51
C GLU A 47 5.24 11.98 -32.24
N ALA A 48 4.28 11.31 -32.89
CA ALA A 48 2.85 11.51 -32.67
C ALA A 48 2.41 11.10 -31.25
N ASP A 49 2.99 10.01 -30.71
CA ASP A 49 2.68 9.53 -29.35
C ASP A 49 3.31 10.45 -28.30
N ILE A 50 4.51 10.97 -28.58
CA ILE A 50 5.15 11.98 -27.72
C ILE A 50 4.31 13.26 -27.67
N ALA A 51 3.78 13.71 -28.81
CA ALA A 51 2.91 14.87 -28.87
C ALA A 51 1.57 14.63 -28.17
N ALA A 52 1.00 13.42 -28.27
CA ALA A 52 -0.23 13.05 -27.56
C ALA A 52 -0.03 13.02 -26.04
N GLU A 53 1.08 12.43 -25.58
CA GLU A 53 1.41 12.36 -24.16
C GLU A 53 1.75 13.74 -23.58
N GLY A 54 2.42 14.59 -24.36
CA GLY A 54 2.66 15.99 -24.01
C GLY A 54 1.36 16.79 -23.81
N ARG A 55 0.36 16.59 -24.68
CA ARG A 55 -0.96 17.23 -24.51
C ARG A 55 -1.68 16.74 -23.25
N ALA A 56 -1.63 15.42 -22.98
CA ALA A 56 -2.22 14.85 -21.77
C ALA A 56 -1.62 15.45 -20.48
N LEU A 57 -0.32 15.80 -20.49
CA LEU A 57 0.33 16.49 -19.38
C LEU A 57 -0.15 17.95 -19.24
N GLU A 58 -0.28 18.70 -20.34
CA GLU A 58 -0.77 20.08 -20.30
C GLU A 58 -2.23 20.17 -19.81
N ASP A 59 -3.09 19.26 -20.28
CA ASP A 59 -4.49 19.18 -19.85
C ASP A 59 -4.59 18.95 -18.34
N ALA A 60 -3.74 18.07 -17.80
CA ALA A 60 -3.66 17.80 -16.37
C ALA A 60 -3.18 19.03 -15.57
N ILE A 61 -2.17 19.76 -16.08
CA ILE A 61 -1.69 21.00 -15.45
C ILE A 61 -2.80 22.06 -15.42
N GLN A 62 -3.52 22.24 -16.52
CA GLN A 62 -4.62 23.19 -16.61
C GLN A 62 -5.73 22.86 -15.61
N GLN A 63 -6.06 21.57 -15.46
CA GLN A 63 -7.05 21.13 -14.48
C GLN A 63 -6.60 21.43 -13.04
N VAL A 64 -5.33 21.17 -12.70
CA VAL A 64 -4.77 21.49 -11.37
C VAL A 64 -4.80 22.98 -11.08
N GLU A 65 -4.45 23.83 -12.03
CA GLU A 65 -4.53 25.29 -11.87
C GLU A 65 -5.98 25.77 -11.73
N THR A 66 -6.92 25.18 -12.46
CA THR A 66 -8.35 25.52 -12.34
C THR A 66 -8.90 25.15 -10.95
N GLU A 67 -8.55 23.96 -10.43
CA GLU A 67 -8.94 23.52 -9.08
C GLU A 67 -8.30 24.39 -7.99
N ARG A 68 -7.07 24.86 -8.21
CA ARG A 68 -6.37 25.74 -7.28
C ARG A 68 -6.94 27.15 -7.29
N ALA A 69 -7.19 27.73 -8.45
CA ALA A 69 -7.89 29.01 -8.58
C ALA A 69 -9.27 28.95 -7.90
N ALA A 70 -10.00 27.82 -8.04
CA ALA A 70 -11.27 27.62 -7.34
C ALA A 70 -11.11 27.53 -5.80
N LYS A 71 -10.04 26.90 -5.29
CA LYS A 71 -9.73 26.84 -3.85
C LYS A 71 -9.27 28.18 -3.29
N GLU A 72 -8.45 28.93 -4.03
CA GLU A 72 -7.99 30.28 -3.66
C GLU A 72 -9.15 31.28 -3.65
N ALA A 73 -10.08 31.18 -4.62
CA ALA A 73 -11.32 31.96 -4.64
C ALA A 73 -12.30 31.58 -3.50
N GLN A 74 -12.30 30.32 -3.06
CA GLN A 74 -13.09 29.89 -1.90
C GLN A 74 -12.47 30.34 -0.57
N ALA A 75 -11.14 30.37 -0.46
CA ALA A 75 -10.43 30.82 0.74
C ALA A 75 -10.52 32.34 0.95
N THR A 76 -10.79 33.11 -0.10
CA THR A 76 -10.91 34.58 -0.06
C THR A 76 -12.34 35.10 0.09
N ARG A 77 -13.35 34.22 0.20
CA ARG A 77 -14.75 34.61 0.44
C ARG A 77 -14.98 34.94 1.92
N PRO A 78 -15.43 36.17 2.25
CA PRO A 78 -15.88 36.49 3.61
C PRO A 78 -17.10 35.64 3.98
N LEU A 79 -17.11 35.12 5.21
CA LEU A 79 -18.27 34.48 5.83
C LEU A 79 -19.36 35.52 6.09
N ASP A 80 -20.16 35.85 5.07
CA ASP A 80 -21.48 36.45 5.25
C ASP A 80 -22.55 35.45 4.81
N GLY A 81 -23.46 35.19 5.75
CA GLY A 81 -24.50 34.19 5.60
C GLY A 81 -25.55 34.57 4.56
N MET A 82 -26.14 33.55 3.92
CA MET A 82 -27.59 33.34 3.89
C MET A 82 -27.90 32.01 3.21
N SER A 83 -28.89 31.31 3.75
CA SER A 83 -29.52 30.11 3.19
C SER A 83 -29.86 30.22 1.70
N ALA A 84 -29.64 29.13 0.97
CA ALA A 84 -30.47 28.75 -0.16
C ALA A 84 -30.65 27.22 -0.16
N PRO A 85 -31.88 26.67 -0.15
CA PRO A 85 -32.10 25.23 -0.10
C PRO A 85 -31.79 24.57 -1.45
N PRO A 86 -31.51 23.25 -1.47
CA PRO A 86 -31.25 22.53 -2.70
C PRO A 86 -32.52 22.43 -3.55
N ARG A 87 -32.45 22.89 -4.81
CA ARG A 87 -33.51 22.67 -5.80
C ARG A 87 -33.61 21.18 -6.08
N LYS A 88 -34.74 20.57 -5.73
CA LYS A 88 -35.13 19.23 -6.20
C LYS A 88 -35.43 19.28 -7.70
N PRO A 89 -35.00 18.28 -8.50
CA PRO A 89 -35.42 18.16 -9.89
C PRO A 89 -36.89 17.71 -9.96
N HIS A 90 -37.71 18.45 -10.69
CA HIS A 90 -39.05 17.98 -11.07
C HIS A 90 -38.93 17.11 -12.33
N PRO A 91 -39.63 15.96 -12.39
CA PRO A 91 -39.77 15.16 -13.59
C PRO A 91 -40.88 15.78 -14.46
N ILE A 92 -40.60 16.01 -15.75
CA ILE A 92 -41.66 16.26 -16.73
C ILE A 92 -41.90 14.94 -17.47
N SER A 93 -43.05 14.35 -17.16
CA SER A 93 -43.73 13.32 -17.94
C SER A 93 -44.69 13.99 -18.94
N THR A 94 -45.13 13.22 -19.93
CA THR A 94 -46.04 13.50 -21.07
C THR A 94 -45.33 14.06 -22.32
N ALA A 95 -45.47 13.53 -23.54
CA ALA A 95 -46.38 12.53 -24.10
C ALA A 95 -45.80 11.86 -25.38
N LYS A 96 -45.97 10.53 -25.51
CA LYS A 96 -46.33 9.83 -26.78
C LYS A 96 -47.87 9.91 -26.92
N PRO A 97 -48.58 9.51 -28.01
CA PRO A 97 -48.25 8.54 -29.08
C PRO A 97 -48.86 8.79 -30.51
N VAL A 98 -48.39 8.05 -31.53
CA VAL A 98 -49.13 7.49 -32.72
C VAL A 98 -48.17 6.40 -33.27
N GLU A 99 -48.37 5.08 -33.15
CA GLU A 99 -49.44 4.16 -33.60
C GLU A 99 -49.59 4.08 -35.14
N ARG A 100 -48.97 3.06 -35.74
CA ARG A 100 -49.54 2.33 -36.88
C ARG A 100 -49.01 0.90 -36.88
N ALA A 101 -49.89 -0.03 -36.53
CA ALA A 101 -49.78 -1.49 -36.67
C ALA A 101 -50.36 -1.93 -38.05
N PRO A 102 -50.67 -3.22 -38.30
CA PRO A 102 -49.89 -4.47 -38.21
C PRO A 102 -50.01 -5.30 -39.52
N SER A 103 -49.36 -6.48 -39.61
CA SER A 103 -50.00 -7.69 -40.17
C SER A 103 -49.16 -8.96 -39.93
N ASP A 104 -49.86 -9.99 -39.46
CA ASP A 104 -49.78 -11.46 -39.69
C ASP A 104 -48.41 -12.16 -39.78
N GLY A 105 -48.18 -13.34 -39.20
CA GLY A 105 -49.08 -14.29 -38.54
C GLY A 105 -48.42 -15.66 -38.35
N ALA A 106 -49.01 -16.47 -37.46
CA ALA A 106 -49.03 -17.94 -37.40
C ALA A 106 -47.75 -18.76 -37.09
N GLU A 107 -47.66 -19.12 -35.81
CA GLU A 107 -47.56 -20.48 -35.24
C GLU A 107 -47.81 -21.68 -36.18
N SER A 108 -47.03 -22.78 -36.06
CA SER A 108 -47.54 -24.17 -35.86
C SER A 108 -46.52 -25.31 -36.19
N THR A 109 -46.37 -26.23 -35.21
CA THR A 109 -46.31 -27.72 -35.29
C THR A 109 -45.22 -28.53 -36.02
N ARG A 110 -44.56 -29.37 -35.19
CA ARG A 110 -44.50 -30.87 -35.15
C ARG A 110 -44.30 -31.70 -36.45
N ARG A 111 -43.38 -32.67 -36.25
CA ARG A 111 -43.34 -34.08 -36.69
C ARG A 111 -43.15 -34.36 -38.18
N ASP A 112 -42.07 -35.08 -38.46
CA ASP A 112 -42.17 -36.26 -39.31
C ASP A 112 -41.19 -37.36 -38.86
N ALA A 113 -41.68 -38.58 -38.88
CA ALA A 113 -40.95 -39.85 -38.88
C ALA A 113 -41.45 -40.63 -40.10
N PRO A 114 -40.70 -41.61 -40.63
CA PRO A 114 -41.14 -42.98 -40.36
C PRO A 114 -40.03 -44.06 -40.28
N HIS A 115 -40.27 -44.97 -39.34
CA HIS A 115 -40.14 -46.45 -39.35
C HIS A 115 -39.15 -47.18 -40.26
N SER A 116 -38.34 -48.05 -39.64
CA SER A 116 -38.31 -49.49 -39.96
C SER A 116 -37.85 -50.32 -38.74
N SER A 117 -38.59 -51.38 -38.51
CA SER A 117 -38.53 -52.38 -37.42
C SER A 117 -37.60 -53.55 -37.72
N VAL A 118 -37.14 -54.27 -36.69
CA VAL A 118 -37.36 -55.73 -36.45
C VAL A 118 -36.49 -56.22 -35.27
N ALA A 119 -37.12 -57.03 -34.39
CA ALA A 119 -36.67 -58.10 -33.47
C ALA A 119 -35.17 -58.23 -33.09
N GLY A 120 -34.76 -58.58 -31.88
CA GLY A 120 -35.35 -59.47 -30.87
C GLY A 120 -34.27 -60.48 -30.42
N ASP A 121 -34.22 -60.72 -29.12
CA ASP A 121 -33.49 -61.77 -28.38
C ASP A 121 -31.99 -61.64 -28.04
N ASP A 122 -31.76 -62.14 -26.83
CA ASP A 122 -30.59 -62.15 -25.97
C ASP A 122 -29.29 -62.68 -26.58
N ASP A 123 -28.16 -62.04 -26.24
CA ASP A 123 -26.97 -62.76 -25.80
C ASP A 123 -25.98 -61.82 -25.11
N VAL A 124 -25.61 -62.14 -23.86
CA VAL A 124 -24.48 -61.53 -23.15
C VAL A 124 -23.47 -62.64 -22.91
N PRO A 125 -22.24 -62.51 -23.43
CA PRO A 125 -21.10 -62.82 -22.56
C PRO A 125 -19.88 -61.90 -22.69
N LEU A 126 -19.26 -61.71 -21.52
CA LEU A 126 -17.87 -61.33 -21.21
C LEU A 126 -17.35 -59.94 -21.59
N ARG A 127 -17.29 -59.09 -20.55
CA ARG A 127 -16.39 -57.92 -20.46
C ARG A 127 -14.92 -58.36 -20.49
N GLU A 128 -14.19 -57.86 -21.48
CA GLU A 128 -12.73 -57.78 -21.45
C GLU A 128 -12.31 -56.40 -20.88
N PRO A 129 -11.35 -56.31 -19.94
CA PRO A 129 -10.94 -55.04 -19.36
C PRO A 129 -10.09 -54.24 -20.36
N GLN A 130 -10.70 -53.25 -21.02
CA GLN A 130 -9.98 -52.31 -21.89
C GLN A 130 -9.07 -51.39 -21.06
N ARG A 131 -7.76 -51.53 -21.30
CA ARG A 131 -6.67 -50.69 -20.79
C ARG A 131 -6.84 -49.24 -21.30
N PRO A 132 -6.51 -48.20 -20.49
CA PRO A 132 -6.69 -46.80 -20.89
C PRO A 132 -5.83 -46.41 -22.11
N PRO A 133 -6.33 -45.52 -22.99
CA PRO A 133 -5.55 -44.99 -24.10
C PRO A 133 -4.40 -44.11 -23.61
N ALA A 134 -3.25 -44.19 -24.29
CA ALA A 134 -2.04 -43.45 -23.98
C ALA A 134 -2.23 -41.92 -24.13
N PRO A 135 -1.52 -41.07 -23.34
CA PRO A 135 -1.63 -39.63 -23.44
C PRO A 135 -1.04 -39.09 -24.76
N LEU A 136 -1.82 -38.28 -25.49
CA LEU A 136 -1.35 -37.47 -26.61
C LEU A 136 -0.47 -36.30 -26.09
N PRO A 137 0.59 -35.88 -26.81
CA PRO A 137 1.39 -34.73 -26.44
C PRO A 137 0.60 -33.40 -26.54
N PRO A 138 0.79 -32.44 -25.63
CA PRO A 138 0.09 -31.16 -25.69
C PRO A 138 0.63 -30.26 -26.82
N ALA A 139 -0.29 -29.53 -27.48
CA ALA A 139 0.02 -28.55 -28.52
C ALA A 139 0.85 -27.34 -27.99
N PRO A 140 1.70 -26.72 -28.83
CA PRO A 140 2.52 -25.57 -28.43
C PRO A 140 1.64 -24.33 -28.14
N ARG A 141 1.82 -23.74 -26.95
CA ARG A 141 1.11 -22.53 -26.52
C ARG A 141 1.64 -21.28 -27.25
N PRO A 142 0.77 -20.34 -27.67
CA PRO A 142 1.22 -19.10 -28.31
C PRO A 142 1.95 -18.18 -27.32
N GLN A 143 3.19 -17.87 -27.65
CA GLN A 143 4.08 -16.95 -26.95
C GLN A 143 3.63 -15.50 -27.19
N ARG A 144 2.82 -14.95 -26.29
CA ARG A 144 2.43 -13.53 -26.30
C ARG A 144 3.61 -12.68 -25.78
N SER A 145 4.06 -11.74 -26.61
CA SER A 145 5.31 -11.00 -26.48
C SER A 145 5.33 -10.00 -25.31
N LYS A 146 6.43 -10.02 -24.54
CA LYS A 146 6.75 -9.17 -23.38
C LYS A 146 7.12 -7.71 -23.75
N ARG A 147 6.44 -7.05 -24.69
CA ARG A 147 6.89 -5.74 -25.21
C ARG A 147 5.95 -4.55 -25.00
N LEU A 148 4.96 -4.64 -24.11
CA LEU A 148 4.06 -3.51 -23.84
C LEU A 148 4.06 -2.96 -22.40
N ILE A 149 4.92 -3.46 -21.49
CA ILE A 149 4.87 -3.09 -20.05
C ILE A 149 5.95 -2.05 -19.65
N LEU A 150 6.88 -1.69 -20.55
CA LEU A 150 8.04 -0.86 -20.17
C LEU A 150 7.87 0.66 -20.31
N SER A 151 6.74 1.18 -20.81
CA SER A 151 6.59 2.63 -21.03
C SER A 151 5.96 3.43 -19.87
N VAL A 152 5.40 2.78 -18.83
CA VAL A 152 4.73 3.48 -17.70
C VAL A 152 5.64 3.65 -16.47
N ALA A 153 6.67 2.81 -16.31
CA ALA A 153 7.56 2.84 -15.13
C ALA A 153 8.55 4.01 -15.11
N GLY A 154 8.87 4.61 -16.27
CA GLY A 154 9.81 5.73 -16.32
C GLY A 154 9.24 7.03 -15.75
N VAL A 155 7.93 7.28 -15.92
CA VAL A 155 7.27 8.58 -15.64
C VAL A 155 7.30 8.91 -14.15
N VAL A 156 7.20 7.89 -13.32
CA VAL A 156 7.19 8.02 -11.86
C VAL A 156 8.60 8.22 -11.31
N VAL A 157 9.62 7.56 -11.88
CA VAL A 157 11.02 7.66 -11.43
C VAL A 157 11.61 9.04 -11.75
N ALA A 158 11.30 9.60 -12.91
CA ALA A 158 11.79 10.93 -13.30
C ALA A 158 11.15 12.07 -12.48
N LEU A 159 9.84 11.98 -12.17
CA LEU A 159 9.15 12.95 -11.31
C LEU A 159 9.64 12.94 -9.86
N VAL A 160 9.96 11.76 -9.32
CA VAL A 160 10.50 11.63 -7.95
C VAL A 160 11.94 12.18 -7.86
N ALA A 161 12.77 11.97 -8.88
CA ALA A 161 14.12 12.55 -8.93
C ALA A 161 14.10 14.09 -9.02
N VAL A 162 13.09 14.65 -9.68
CA VAL A 162 12.85 16.10 -9.80
C VAL A 162 12.41 16.72 -8.46
N VAL A 163 11.52 16.05 -7.73
CA VAL A 163 11.07 16.52 -6.40
C VAL A 163 12.17 16.40 -5.35
N GLY A 164 12.99 15.33 -5.41
CA GLY A 164 14.15 15.15 -4.53
C GLY A 164 15.25 16.21 -4.74
N THR A 165 15.42 16.70 -5.96
CA THR A 165 16.38 17.77 -6.26
C THR A 165 15.89 19.16 -5.82
N LEU A 166 14.57 19.43 -5.80
CA LEU A 166 14.00 20.67 -5.26
C LEU A 166 14.10 20.73 -3.72
N ALA A 167 13.95 19.60 -3.03
CA ALA A 167 14.02 19.53 -1.57
C ALA A 167 15.44 19.78 -1.01
N TRP A 168 16.48 19.54 -1.82
CA TRP A 168 17.86 19.78 -1.43
C TRP A 168 18.28 21.25 -1.58
N GLN A 169 17.70 21.97 -2.55
CA GLN A 169 18.14 23.32 -2.90
C GLN A 169 17.53 24.44 -2.04
N LEU A 170 16.39 24.21 -1.36
CA LEU A 170 15.80 25.17 -0.41
C LEU A 170 16.48 25.19 0.97
N ARG A 171 17.55 24.40 1.18
CA ARG A 171 18.25 24.28 2.46
C ARG A 171 19.44 25.26 2.60
N GLU A 172 19.76 26.05 1.58
CA GLU A 172 21.02 26.83 1.52
C GLU A 172 20.90 28.37 1.62
N GLN A 173 19.77 28.97 2.03
CA GLN A 173 19.70 30.44 2.29
C GLN A 173 19.14 30.79 3.67
N PRO A 174 20.00 30.90 4.71
CA PRO A 174 19.61 31.25 6.08
C PRO A 174 19.48 32.77 6.36
N GLU A 175 19.77 33.65 5.39
CA GLU A 175 19.92 35.10 5.61
C GLU A 175 18.58 35.84 5.78
N ASP A 176 17.46 35.32 5.24
CA ASP A 176 16.16 36.02 5.26
C ASP A 176 15.28 35.74 6.48
N LEU A 177 15.61 34.73 7.30
CA LEU A 177 14.86 34.44 8.54
C LEU A 177 15.21 35.40 9.70
N ALA A 178 16.34 36.12 9.62
CA ALA A 178 16.78 37.04 10.68
C ALA A 178 15.99 38.37 10.69
N LYS A 179 15.16 38.66 9.68
CA LYS A 179 14.40 39.92 9.57
C LYS A 179 12.97 39.86 10.13
N LEU A 180 12.53 38.74 10.72
CA LEU A 180 11.14 38.56 11.18
C LEU A 180 11.04 38.34 12.69
N LYS A 181 11.65 39.21 13.49
CA LYS A 181 11.50 39.22 14.95
C LYS A 181 10.70 40.46 15.39
N PRO A 182 9.45 40.33 15.86
CA PRO A 182 8.79 41.41 16.57
C PRO A 182 9.07 41.35 18.08
N GLU A 183 9.20 42.55 18.64
CA GLU A 183 9.36 42.92 20.05
C GLU A 183 8.32 42.32 21.01
N GLN A 184 8.77 42.03 22.23
CA GLN A 184 7.92 41.79 23.41
C GLN A 184 7.70 43.08 24.18
N SER A 185 6.48 43.29 24.67
CA SER A 185 6.18 44.06 25.89
C SER A 185 4.78 43.71 26.46
N PRO A 186 4.55 43.94 27.77
CA PRO A 186 3.85 43.00 28.66
C PRO A 186 2.49 43.51 29.20
N SER A 187 1.71 42.65 29.87
CA SER A 187 0.81 43.09 30.96
C SER A 187 0.43 41.98 31.93
N ASN A 188 0.13 42.42 33.16
CA ASN A 188 0.04 41.70 34.44
C ASN A 188 -1.28 40.93 34.67
N GLY A 189 -1.28 40.02 35.66
CA GLY A 189 -2.47 39.35 36.22
C GLY A 189 -3.37 40.27 37.06
N PRO A 190 -4.37 39.75 37.83
CA PRO A 190 -4.09 38.77 38.90
C PRO A 190 -5.20 37.74 39.27
N GLU A 191 -4.84 36.90 40.26
CA GLU A 191 -5.63 36.28 41.35
C GLU A 191 -6.55 35.03 41.17
N SER A 192 -6.04 33.92 41.73
CA SER A 192 -6.52 33.22 42.94
C SER A 192 -8.03 33.02 43.19
N GLY A 193 -8.46 31.76 43.22
CA GLY A 193 -9.75 31.37 43.81
C GLY A 193 -9.93 29.85 43.93
N LYS A 194 -9.47 29.26 45.05
CA LYS A 194 -9.86 27.92 45.51
C LYS A 194 -11.23 28.00 46.19
N ILE A 195 -12.18 27.17 45.77
CA ILE A 195 -13.29 26.70 46.61
C ILE A 195 -13.64 25.27 46.21
N ASN A 196 -13.41 24.35 47.15
CA ASN A 196 -14.08 23.05 47.21
C ASN A 196 -15.43 23.28 47.89
N ASP A 197 -16.54 22.77 47.35
CA ASP A 197 -17.56 22.06 48.14
C ASP A 197 -18.65 21.41 47.25
N ARG A 198 -19.25 20.35 47.81
CA ARG A 198 -20.60 19.77 47.59
C ARG A 198 -20.83 18.54 46.71
N VAL A 199 -20.75 17.39 47.40
CA VAL A 199 -21.84 16.39 47.63
C VAL A 199 -22.59 15.81 46.43
N GLY A 200 -22.38 14.50 46.24
CA GLY A 200 -23.41 13.47 46.41
C GLY A 200 -24.52 13.36 45.36
N ARG A 201 -24.36 12.41 44.44
CA ARG A 201 -25.49 11.61 43.98
C ARG A 201 -25.06 10.20 43.63
N GLU A 202 -25.48 9.29 44.50
CA GLU A 202 -25.48 7.85 44.28
C GLU A 202 -26.27 7.53 43.00
N ARG A 203 -25.63 6.81 42.08
CA ARG A 203 -26.30 6.08 41.00
C ARG A 203 -25.74 4.66 41.01
N GLU A 204 -26.66 3.72 41.18
CA GLU A 204 -26.44 2.28 41.12
C GLU A 204 -25.66 1.87 39.84
N PRO A 205 -24.87 0.78 39.92
CA PRO A 205 -23.94 0.42 38.87
C PRO A 205 -24.70 -0.22 37.69
N VAL A 206 -24.84 0.53 36.60
CA VAL A 206 -25.03 -0.08 35.28
C VAL A 206 -23.72 -0.78 34.95
N LYS A 207 -23.77 -2.11 34.72
CA LYS A 207 -22.66 -2.89 34.13
C LYS A 207 -22.35 -2.34 32.73
N ALA A 208 -21.55 -1.29 32.69
CA ALA A 208 -20.89 -0.84 31.48
C ALA A 208 -19.80 -1.85 31.16
N SER A 209 -19.90 -2.45 29.97
CA SER A 209 -18.81 -3.13 29.29
C SER A 209 -17.53 -2.30 29.43
N THR A 210 -16.54 -2.87 30.11
CA THR A 210 -15.23 -2.25 30.30
C THR A 210 -14.71 -1.77 28.94
N PRO A 211 -14.44 -0.46 28.76
CA PRO A 211 -13.67 -0.01 27.62
C PRO A 211 -12.34 -0.75 27.66
N ARG A 212 -12.02 -1.51 26.61
CA ARG A 212 -10.72 -2.17 26.46
C ARG A 212 -9.65 -1.07 26.56
N ALA A 213 -9.01 -0.96 27.73
CA ALA A 213 -7.93 -0.01 27.93
C ALA A 213 -6.89 -0.25 26.82
N PRO A 214 -6.31 0.80 26.22
CA PRO A 214 -5.26 0.64 25.24
C PRO A 214 -4.15 -0.18 25.90
N ALA A 215 -3.92 -1.40 25.38
CA ALA A 215 -2.91 -2.29 25.92
C ALA A 215 -1.56 -1.57 25.83
N VAL A 216 -0.95 -1.32 26.99
CA VAL A 216 0.39 -0.72 27.04
C VAL A 216 1.33 -1.63 26.26
N PRO A 217 2.04 -1.13 25.24
CA PRO A 217 2.89 -1.95 24.41
C PRO A 217 4.09 -2.45 25.23
N VAL A 218 4.19 -3.77 25.38
CA VAL A 218 5.25 -4.43 26.18
C VAL A 218 6.39 -4.84 25.26
N ALA A 219 7.62 -4.42 25.61
CA ALA A 219 8.83 -4.86 24.93
C ALA A 219 9.06 -6.37 25.11
N GLN A 220 9.22 -7.07 24.00
CA GLN A 220 9.53 -8.49 23.92
C GLN A 220 10.98 -8.69 23.46
N LYS A 221 11.46 -9.93 23.55
CA LYS A 221 12.82 -10.27 23.17
C LYS A 221 13.02 -10.17 21.65
N ALA A 222 14.16 -9.61 21.25
CA ALA A 222 14.67 -9.73 19.89
C ALA A 222 16.17 -10.07 19.94
N GLU A 223 16.64 -10.80 18.96
CA GLU A 223 18.05 -11.15 18.82
C GLU A 223 18.48 -11.02 17.36
N MET A 224 19.67 -10.49 17.13
CA MET A 224 20.27 -10.43 15.80
C MET A 224 21.52 -11.28 15.76
N TRP A 225 21.52 -12.27 14.89
CA TRP A 225 22.68 -13.12 14.64
C TRP A 225 23.37 -12.65 13.37
N VAL A 226 24.66 -12.36 13.44
CA VAL A 226 25.49 -11.95 12.32
C VAL A 226 26.47 -13.09 12.03
N GLY A 227 26.42 -13.62 10.81
CA GLY A 227 27.25 -14.69 10.32
C GLY A 227 28.64 -14.24 9.89
N SER A 228 29.51 -15.22 9.71
CA SER A 228 30.88 -15.00 9.26
C SER A 228 30.97 -14.66 7.77
N LEU A 229 31.96 -13.84 7.40
CA LEU A 229 32.27 -13.55 6.00
C LEU A 229 32.85 -14.76 5.28
N THR A 230 33.67 -15.57 5.98
CA THR A 230 34.37 -16.72 5.41
C THR A 230 33.56 -18.01 5.51
N GLU A 231 32.71 -18.12 6.54
CA GLU A 231 31.83 -19.26 6.79
C GLU A 231 30.39 -18.78 7.07
N PRO A 232 29.56 -18.54 6.03
CA PRO A 232 28.25 -17.92 6.20
C PRO A 232 27.26 -18.69 7.08
N THR A 233 27.50 -19.98 7.32
CA THR A 233 26.69 -20.83 8.20
C THR A 233 27.07 -20.70 9.67
N LYS A 234 28.23 -20.12 9.98
CA LYS A 234 28.72 -19.89 11.34
C LYS A 234 28.29 -18.50 11.81
N VAL A 235 27.74 -18.43 13.02
CA VAL A 235 27.40 -17.16 13.67
C VAL A 235 28.66 -16.59 14.33
N ASP A 236 29.06 -15.38 13.93
CA ASP A 236 30.20 -14.67 14.50
C ASP A 236 29.81 -13.85 15.73
N LYS A 237 28.63 -13.22 15.70
CA LYS A 237 28.19 -12.36 16.80
C LYS A 237 26.67 -12.36 16.95
N ILE A 238 26.23 -12.33 18.20
CA ILE A 238 24.82 -12.18 18.59
C ILE A 238 24.66 -10.83 19.27
N TYR A 239 23.67 -10.06 18.85
CA TYR A 239 23.27 -8.79 19.47
C TYR A 239 21.88 -8.94 20.07
N ASN A 240 21.72 -8.52 21.31
CA ASN A 240 20.43 -8.52 21.98
C ASN A 240 19.66 -7.25 21.63
N GLY A 241 18.34 -7.38 21.51
CA GLY A 241 17.45 -6.28 21.24
C GLY A 241 16.07 -6.48 21.87
N SER A 242 15.18 -5.56 21.55
CA SER A 242 13.79 -5.61 21.99
C SER A 242 12.85 -5.33 20.84
N ALA A 243 11.67 -5.97 20.84
CA ALA A 243 10.61 -5.79 19.85
C ALA A 243 9.33 -5.30 20.52
N VAL A 244 8.70 -4.27 19.97
CA VAL A 244 7.45 -3.71 20.48
C VAL A 244 6.42 -3.69 19.37
N TRP A 245 5.29 -4.36 19.60
CA TRP A 245 4.22 -4.51 18.62
C TRP A 245 3.01 -3.64 18.97
N ARG A 246 2.45 -2.96 17.96
CA ARG A 246 1.31 -2.05 18.09
C ARG A 246 0.34 -2.20 16.92
N LEU A 247 -0.93 -1.99 17.22
CA LEU A 247 -1.95 -1.81 16.21
C LEU A 247 -1.98 -0.34 15.81
N GLU A 248 -1.84 -0.05 14.52
CA GLU A 248 -1.88 1.29 13.97
C GLU A 248 -3.07 1.42 13.02
N ASN A 249 -3.77 2.54 13.09
CA ASN A 249 -4.84 2.86 12.15
C ASN A 249 -4.24 3.72 11.03
N VAL A 250 -4.19 3.18 9.83
CA VAL A 250 -3.60 3.82 8.66
C VAL A 250 -4.69 4.16 7.65
N GLY A 251 -4.82 5.44 7.30
CA GLY A 251 -5.77 5.90 6.28
C GLY A 251 -5.39 7.30 5.84
N GLY A 252 -5.42 7.56 4.53
CA GLY A 252 -5.30 8.91 3.98
C GLY A 252 -6.63 9.68 4.09
N PRO A 253 -6.63 11.01 3.92
CA PRO A 253 -7.86 11.77 3.76
C PRO A 253 -8.70 11.21 2.60
N GLY A 254 -9.84 10.60 2.90
CA GLY A 254 -10.73 9.98 1.92
C GLY A 254 -10.49 8.48 1.63
N GLU A 255 -9.47 7.86 2.23
CA GLU A 255 -9.29 6.41 2.19
C GLU A 255 -9.91 5.77 3.45
N PRO A 256 -10.53 4.56 3.35
CA PRO A 256 -10.97 3.84 4.53
C PRO A 256 -9.81 3.66 5.51
N VAL A 257 -10.06 3.95 6.79
CA VAL A 257 -9.08 3.69 7.85
C VAL A 257 -8.86 2.18 7.90
N GLY A 258 -7.69 1.73 7.44
CA GLY A 258 -7.25 0.35 7.52
C GLY A 258 -6.48 0.10 8.81
N SER A 259 -6.52 -1.13 9.30
CA SER A 259 -5.63 -1.55 10.38
C SER A 259 -4.26 -1.95 9.84
N ALA A 260 -3.21 -1.68 10.60
CA ALA A 260 -1.85 -2.08 10.31
C ALA A 260 -1.18 -2.60 11.57
N ILE A 261 -0.22 -3.51 11.40
CA ILE A 261 0.62 -3.97 12.51
C ILE A 261 1.95 -3.25 12.39
N ARG A 262 2.34 -2.53 13.44
CA ARG A 262 3.66 -1.92 13.54
C ARG A 262 4.52 -2.66 14.56
N GLY A 263 5.72 -3.06 14.15
CA GLY A 263 6.77 -3.57 15.03
C GLY A 263 7.93 -2.59 15.06
N ASP A 264 8.27 -2.06 16.23
CA ASP A 264 9.48 -1.27 16.44
C ASP A 264 10.51 -2.11 17.19
N ILE A 265 11.68 -2.29 16.59
CA ILE A 265 12.77 -3.11 17.11
C ILE A 265 13.97 -2.21 17.37
N ASP A 266 14.59 -2.37 18.54
CA ASP A 266 15.81 -1.67 18.93
C ASP A 266 16.91 -2.69 19.29
N VAL A 267 18.07 -2.58 18.64
CA VAL A 267 19.27 -3.40 18.89
C VAL A 267 20.41 -2.46 19.26
N PRO A 268 20.53 -2.08 20.55
CA PRO A 268 21.39 -0.96 20.98
C PRO A 268 22.87 -1.18 20.69
N ASP A 269 23.39 -2.38 20.95
CA ASP A 269 24.80 -2.73 20.76
C ASP A 269 25.22 -2.76 19.28
N ALA A 270 24.25 -2.98 18.38
CA ALA A 270 24.44 -2.86 16.95
C ALA A 270 24.14 -1.44 16.43
N LYS A 271 23.65 -0.54 17.29
CA LYS A 271 23.18 0.80 16.94
C LYS A 271 22.16 0.78 15.78
N LEU A 272 21.27 -0.20 15.81
CA LEU A 272 20.30 -0.47 14.76
C LEU A 272 18.89 -0.36 15.33
N LYS A 273 18.04 0.43 14.67
CA LYS A 273 16.59 0.38 14.84
C LYS A 273 15.95 -0.17 13.59
N MET A 274 14.89 -0.95 13.74
CA MET A 274 14.11 -1.48 12.64
C MET A 274 12.62 -1.23 12.89
N THR A 275 11.90 -0.81 11.86
CA THR A 275 10.43 -0.72 11.89
C THR A 275 9.85 -1.64 10.83
N LEU A 276 8.92 -2.51 11.23
CA LEU A 276 8.07 -3.28 10.33
C LEU A 276 6.66 -2.73 10.34
N LEU A 277 6.04 -2.58 9.16
CA LEU A 277 4.65 -2.17 9.03
C LEU A 277 3.91 -3.12 8.08
N PHE A 278 3.03 -3.95 8.63
CA PHE A 278 2.19 -4.90 7.89
C PHE A 278 0.85 -4.25 7.57
N ARG A 279 0.43 -4.32 6.31
CA ARG A 279 -0.84 -3.74 5.83
C ARG A 279 -1.52 -4.66 4.84
N LYS A 280 -2.86 -4.67 4.85
CA LYS A 280 -3.64 -5.22 3.73
C LYS A 280 -3.39 -4.38 2.48
N ASN A 281 -3.12 -5.03 1.36
CA ASN A 281 -2.94 -4.34 0.10
C ASN A 281 -4.30 -4.09 -0.55
N THR A 282 -4.66 -2.81 -0.70
CA THR A 282 -5.89 -2.36 -1.39
C THR A 282 -5.62 -1.98 -2.85
N ASP A 283 -4.35 -1.89 -3.26
CA ASP A 283 -3.96 -1.56 -4.62
C ASP A 283 -4.05 -2.79 -5.53
N ALA A 284 -4.92 -2.70 -6.54
CA ALA A 284 -5.14 -3.76 -7.53
C ALA A 284 -3.96 -3.96 -8.48
N THR A 285 -3.08 -2.97 -8.63
CA THR A 285 -1.91 -3.05 -9.51
C THR A 285 -0.77 -3.87 -8.92
N LEU A 286 -0.74 -4.01 -7.59
CA LEU A 286 0.21 -4.86 -6.89
C LEU A 286 -0.33 -6.28 -6.76
N SER A 287 0.41 -7.26 -7.30
CA SER A 287 0.12 -8.69 -7.19
C SER A 287 0.41 -9.28 -5.79
N ALA A 288 0.13 -8.50 -4.74
CA ALA A 288 0.35 -8.87 -3.36
C ALA A 288 -0.96 -8.81 -2.57
N SER A 289 -1.20 -9.76 -1.66
CA SER A 289 -2.35 -9.70 -0.73
C SER A 289 -2.13 -8.67 0.37
N HIS A 290 -0.90 -8.63 0.88
CA HIS A 290 -0.46 -7.75 1.97
C HIS A 290 0.92 -7.21 1.65
N THR A 291 1.23 -6.05 2.21
CA THR A 291 2.54 -5.42 2.10
C THR A 291 3.17 -5.31 3.47
N ILE A 292 4.49 -5.46 3.51
CA ILE A 292 5.29 -5.27 4.72
C ILE A 292 6.40 -4.29 4.37
N ASN A 293 6.32 -3.08 4.90
CA ASN A 293 7.44 -2.14 4.83
C ASN A 293 8.43 -2.49 5.93
N VAL A 294 9.70 -2.59 5.57
CA VAL A 294 10.80 -2.84 6.50
C VAL A 294 11.82 -1.72 6.35
N SER A 295 11.99 -0.94 7.41
CA SER A 295 12.90 0.20 7.44
C SER A 295 13.95 0.01 8.51
N PHE A 296 15.22 0.18 8.16
CA PHE A 296 16.35 0.11 9.08
C PHE A 296 16.95 1.52 9.26
N THR A 297 17.20 1.90 10.50
CA THR A 297 17.92 3.13 10.86
C THR A 297 19.20 2.72 11.57
N VAL A 298 20.33 2.92 10.88
CA VAL A 298 21.66 2.62 11.39
C VAL A 298 22.29 3.91 11.90
N ALA A 299 22.62 3.98 13.18
CA ALA A 299 23.27 5.18 13.73
C ALA A 299 24.80 5.18 13.44
N PRO A 300 25.44 6.36 13.42
CA PRO A 300 26.87 6.49 13.14
C PRO A 300 27.76 5.61 14.04
N GLY A 301 28.78 5.01 13.43
CA GLY A 301 29.70 4.10 14.12
C GLY A 301 29.06 2.78 14.55
N SER A 302 28.06 2.30 13.80
CA SER A 302 27.51 0.95 13.95
C SER A 302 28.53 -0.12 13.49
N PRO A 303 28.65 -1.25 14.21
CA PRO A 303 29.57 -2.33 13.85
C PRO A 303 29.08 -3.25 12.71
N ILE A 304 27.83 -3.07 12.24
CA ILE A 304 27.21 -3.93 11.21
C ILE A 304 27.09 -3.26 9.84
N GLY A 305 27.27 -1.94 9.75
CA GLY A 305 27.01 -1.19 8.52
C GLY A 305 25.53 -1.17 8.12
N GLY A 306 25.26 -0.96 6.83
CA GLY A 306 23.90 -0.93 6.28
C GLY A 306 23.36 -2.31 5.96
N VAL A 307 22.09 -2.36 5.55
CA VAL A 307 21.41 -3.56 5.04
C VAL A 307 21.33 -3.45 3.52
N LYS A 308 21.92 -4.41 2.82
CA LYS A 308 21.95 -4.47 1.35
C LYS A 308 20.72 -5.16 0.77
N ALA A 309 20.28 -6.25 1.40
CA ALA A 309 19.14 -7.05 0.95
C ALA A 309 18.46 -7.72 2.13
N ILE A 310 17.19 -8.07 1.98
CA ILE A 310 16.43 -8.88 2.94
C ILE A 310 15.91 -10.15 2.27
N GLY A 311 15.77 -11.20 3.07
CA GLY A 311 15.14 -12.45 2.68
C GLY A 311 13.63 -12.46 2.98
N PRO A 312 12.93 -13.55 2.60
CA PRO A 312 11.54 -13.74 3.00
C PRO A 312 11.45 -13.93 4.52
N ILE A 313 10.39 -13.40 5.12
CA ILE A 313 10.08 -13.60 6.54
C ILE A 313 9.78 -15.08 6.80
N GLN A 314 10.23 -15.57 7.95
CA GLN A 314 9.88 -16.88 8.45
C GLN A 314 9.17 -16.73 9.79
N MET A 315 8.14 -17.52 10.00
CA MET A 315 7.35 -17.55 11.23
C MET A 315 7.74 -18.78 12.03
N ARG A 316 7.97 -18.62 13.33
CA ARG A 316 8.48 -19.71 14.17
C ARG A 316 7.69 -19.81 15.47
N ARG A 317 7.53 -21.03 15.99
CA ARG A 317 7.07 -21.24 17.37
C ARG A 317 8.19 -20.84 18.33
N SER A 318 7.86 -20.42 19.55
CA SER A 318 8.88 -20.00 20.53
C SER A 318 9.90 -21.10 20.87
N ASP A 319 9.51 -22.37 20.75
CA ASP A 319 10.33 -23.55 21.05
C ASP A 319 11.00 -24.20 19.82
N ALA A 320 10.62 -23.79 18.60
CA ALA A 320 11.09 -24.42 17.38
C ALA A 320 12.47 -23.89 16.98
N GLN A 321 13.34 -24.76 16.45
CA GLN A 321 14.65 -24.38 15.93
C GLN A 321 14.62 -23.77 14.52
N SER A 322 13.56 -24.03 13.76
CA SER A 322 13.40 -23.56 12.37
C SER A 322 12.02 -22.97 12.14
N GLY A 323 11.95 -21.93 11.31
CA GLY A 323 10.72 -21.22 10.96
C GLY A 323 10.11 -21.71 9.65
N GLU A 324 8.81 -21.50 9.53
CA GLU A 324 8.06 -21.66 8.29
C GLU A 324 8.10 -20.39 7.45
N LYS A 325 8.51 -20.51 6.20
CA LYS A 325 8.56 -19.38 5.26
C LYS A 325 7.17 -18.83 4.98
N VAL A 326 7.03 -17.51 5.13
CA VAL A 326 5.89 -16.75 4.61
C VAL A 326 6.14 -16.51 3.12
N ALA A 327 5.15 -16.84 2.31
CA ALA A 327 5.22 -16.74 0.87
C ALA A 327 5.14 -15.26 0.45
N GLY A 328 6.27 -14.65 0.12
CA GLY A 328 6.35 -13.25 -0.29
C GLY A 328 7.66 -12.91 -1.00
N ILE A 329 7.65 -11.79 -1.71
CA ILE A 329 8.80 -11.33 -2.51
C ILE A 329 9.34 -10.04 -1.87
N PRO A 330 10.58 -10.04 -1.34
CA PRO A 330 11.25 -8.83 -0.91
C PRO A 330 11.80 -8.02 -2.09
N VAL A 331 11.62 -6.70 -2.05
CA VAL A 331 12.12 -5.77 -3.07
C VAL A 331 12.73 -4.56 -2.35
N PRO A 332 13.96 -4.13 -2.71
CA PRO A 332 14.53 -2.89 -2.21
C PRO A 332 13.78 -1.69 -2.77
N ILE A 333 13.43 -0.74 -1.89
CA ILE A 333 12.84 0.55 -2.31
C ILE A 333 13.96 1.60 -2.38
N THR A 334 14.70 1.74 -1.28
CA THR A 334 15.87 2.62 -1.14
C THR A 334 16.87 1.97 -0.19
N GLU A 335 18.00 2.62 0.07
CA GLU A 335 18.95 2.13 1.05
C GLU A 335 18.27 1.91 2.41
N ASN A 336 18.52 0.74 3.02
CA ASN A 336 17.95 0.35 4.30
C ASN A 336 16.40 0.30 4.35
N ASN A 337 15.71 0.34 3.21
CA ASN A 337 14.25 0.32 3.15
C ASN A 337 13.76 -0.66 2.08
N PHE A 338 12.90 -1.58 2.50
CA PHE A 338 12.46 -2.70 1.69
C PHE A 338 10.95 -2.88 1.80
N LEU A 339 10.36 -3.42 0.74
CA LEU A 339 8.97 -3.84 0.69
C LEU A 339 8.93 -5.36 0.52
N ILE A 340 8.12 -6.05 1.32
CA ILE A 340 7.78 -7.44 1.07
C ILE A 340 6.33 -7.49 0.63
N GLY A 341 6.11 -7.91 -0.62
CA GLY A 341 4.77 -8.22 -1.12
C GLY A 341 4.42 -9.67 -0.81
N LEU A 342 3.46 -9.91 0.08
CA LEU A 342 2.97 -11.26 0.37
C LEU A 342 2.13 -11.77 -0.80
N MET A 343 2.36 -13.01 -1.22
CA MET A 343 1.67 -13.58 -2.38
C MET A 343 0.14 -13.64 -2.15
N ARG A 344 -0.61 -13.41 -3.23
CA ARG A 344 -2.08 -13.49 -3.28
C ARG A 344 -2.52 -14.89 -3.77
N GLY A 345 -3.78 -15.24 -3.56
CA GLY A 345 -4.37 -16.51 -4.04
C GLY A 345 -4.10 -17.66 -3.07
N ASP A 346 -3.66 -18.81 -3.57
CA ASP A 346 -3.51 -20.06 -2.80
C ASP A 346 -2.62 -19.93 -1.56
N HIS A 347 -1.66 -18.99 -1.58
CA HIS A 347 -0.75 -18.75 -0.45
C HIS A 347 -1.30 -17.81 0.61
N GLU A 348 -2.35 -17.04 0.31
CA GLU A 348 -2.82 -15.96 1.17
C GLU A 348 -3.35 -16.48 2.51
N ALA A 349 -4.25 -17.45 2.48
CA ALA A 349 -4.80 -18.05 3.69
C ALA A 349 -3.71 -18.67 4.58
N ARG A 350 -2.73 -19.35 3.96
CA ARG A 350 -1.58 -19.92 4.69
C ARG A 350 -0.72 -18.81 5.32
N ASN A 351 -0.40 -17.76 4.58
CA ASN A 351 0.39 -16.65 5.10
C ASN A 351 -0.29 -15.99 6.30
N ILE A 352 -1.60 -15.73 6.20
CA ILE A 352 -2.40 -15.18 7.28
C ILE A 352 -2.43 -16.12 8.49
N LEU A 353 -2.56 -17.42 8.28
CA LEU A 353 -2.51 -18.40 9.36
C LEU A 353 -1.16 -18.35 10.10
N LEU A 354 -0.03 -18.36 9.37
CA LEU A 354 1.31 -18.28 9.97
C LEU A 354 1.50 -16.98 10.77
N LEU A 355 1.08 -15.84 10.20
CA LEU A 355 1.15 -14.54 10.86
C LEU A 355 0.27 -14.48 12.12
N ARG A 356 -0.85 -15.21 12.16
CA ARG A 356 -1.72 -15.27 13.34
C ARG A 356 -1.19 -16.21 14.42
N SER A 357 -0.76 -17.42 14.04
CA SER A 357 -0.59 -18.53 14.99
C SER A 357 0.82 -18.67 15.58
N LEU A 358 1.85 -18.16 14.89
CA LEU A 358 3.23 -18.36 15.29
C LEU A 358 3.78 -17.17 16.06
N ALA A 359 4.54 -17.47 17.12
CA ALA A 359 4.90 -16.53 18.18
C ALA A 359 6.13 -15.65 17.86
N ALA A 360 6.98 -16.06 16.91
CA ALA A 360 8.19 -15.34 16.55
C ALA A 360 8.32 -15.12 15.04
N ILE A 361 9.05 -14.07 14.68
CA ILE A 361 9.32 -13.65 13.31
C ILE A 361 10.83 -13.63 13.12
N ASP A 362 11.32 -14.37 12.13
CA ASP A 362 12.71 -14.34 11.69
C ASP A 362 12.80 -13.59 10.36
N LEU A 363 13.66 -12.57 10.32
CA LEU A 363 13.97 -11.81 9.11
C LEU A 363 15.45 -12.01 8.73
N PRO A 364 15.74 -12.88 7.76
CA PRO A 364 17.06 -12.99 7.17
C PRO A 364 17.42 -11.73 6.37
N MET A 365 18.69 -11.35 6.36
CA MET A 365 19.20 -10.20 5.62
C MET A 365 20.68 -10.37 5.25
N GLN A 366 21.13 -9.54 4.32
CA GLN A 366 22.52 -9.39 3.94
C GLN A 366 22.97 -7.97 4.23
N LEU A 367 24.06 -7.83 5.00
CA LEU A 367 24.68 -6.55 5.33
C LEU A 367 25.48 -6.01 4.14
N THR A 368 25.77 -4.71 4.14
CA THR A 368 26.54 -4.05 3.06
C THR A 368 27.97 -4.56 2.94
N ASP A 369 28.53 -5.09 4.03
CA ASP A 369 29.85 -5.73 4.06
C ASP A 369 29.85 -7.18 3.51
N GLY A 370 28.67 -7.71 3.17
CA GLY A 370 28.49 -9.04 2.61
C GLY A 370 28.09 -10.12 3.61
N ARG A 371 28.16 -9.86 4.92
CA ARG A 371 27.76 -10.83 5.95
C ARG A 371 26.27 -11.15 5.88
N ALA A 372 25.94 -12.41 6.10
CA ALA A 372 24.56 -12.81 6.36
C ALA A 372 24.19 -12.43 7.80
N ALA A 373 22.96 -11.98 8.01
CA ALA A 373 22.42 -11.75 9.33
C ALA A 373 20.96 -12.20 9.41
N THR A 374 20.46 -12.51 10.59
CA THR A 374 19.04 -12.79 10.84
C THR A 374 18.62 -12.07 12.10
N ILE A 375 17.51 -11.32 12.05
CA ILE A 375 16.87 -10.77 13.24
C ILE A 375 15.66 -11.64 13.61
N ASN A 376 15.71 -12.25 14.79
CA ASN A 376 14.58 -12.88 15.44
C ASN A 376 13.84 -11.85 16.31
N MET A 377 12.50 -11.87 16.26
CA MET A 377 11.64 -11.00 17.03
C MET A 377 10.49 -11.80 17.62
N GLU A 378 10.35 -11.79 18.94
CA GLU A 378 9.20 -12.39 19.61
C GLU A 378 8.00 -11.42 19.58
N LYS A 379 6.80 -11.97 19.36
CA LYS A 379 5.54 -11.21 19.47
C LYS A 379 5.10 -11.05 20.92
N GLY A 380 5.28 -12.11 21.71
CA GLY A 380 4.70 -12.26 23.04
C GLY A 380 3.17 -12.11 23.07
N PRO A 381 2.54 -12.22 24.25
CA PRO A 381 1.07 -12.17 24.36
C PRO A 381 0.47 -10.84 23.88
N SER A 382 1.21 -9.74 23.98
CA SER A 382 0.75 -8.43 23.48
C SER A 382 0.77 -8.37 21.95
N GLY A 383 1.86 -8.83 21.33
CA GLY A 383 1.98 -8.85 19.88
C GLY A 383 1.00 -9.84 19.26
N GLU A 384 0.82 -11.03 19.84
CA GLU A 384 -0.17 -12.00 19.35
C GLU A 384 -1.59 -11.41 19.26
N ARG A 385 -2.00 -10.62 20.26
CA ARG A 385 -3.28 -9.90 20.22
C ARG A 385 -3.31 -8.84 19.13
N VAL A 386 -2.24 -8.06 18.96
CA VAL A 386 -2.14 -7.06 17.88
C VAL A 386 -2.27 -7.72 16.50
N PHE A 387 -1.58 -8.84 16.29
CA PHE A 387 -1.66 -9.59 15.03
C PHE A 387 -3.06 -10.15 14.81
N ALA A 388 -3.68 -10.76 15.83
CA ALA A 388 -5.05 -11.27 15.74
C ALA A 388 -6.06 -10.15 15.40
N ASP A 389 -6.02 -9.04 16.12
CA ASP A 389 -6.93 -7.90 15.94
C ASP A 389 -6.79 -7.28 14.53
N ALA A 390 -5.56 -7.10 14.05
CA ALA A 390 -5.32 -6.56 12.72
C ALA A 390 -5.82 -7.51 11.61
N ILE A 391 -5.55 -8.82 11.74
CA ILE A 391 -5.99 -9.81 10.75
C ILE A 391 -7.52 -9.94 10.77
N ASP A 392 -8.17 -9.88 11.94
CA ASP A 392 -9.63 -9.85 12.04
C ASP A 392 -10.21 -8.61 11.36
N ALA A 393 -9.55 -7.47 11.47
CA ALA A 393 -9.95 -6.25 10.77
C ALA A 393 -9.73 -6.35 9.25
N TRP A 394 -8.71 -7.07 8.78
CA TRP A 394 -8.48 -7.32 7.35
C TRP A 394 -9.46 -8.30 6.74
N GLY A 395 -10.07 -9.19 7.53
CA GLY A 395 -11.07 -10.15 7.06
C GLY A 395 -12.48 -9.55 6.89
N LYS A 396 -12.70 -8.33 7.40
CA LYS A 396 -13.91 -7.55 7.17
C LYS A 396 -13.76 -6.70 5.91
#